data_AF-A0A3B1C007-F1
#
_entry.id   AF-A0A3B1C007-F1
#
_cell.length_a   1.000
_cell.length_b   1.000
_cell.length_c   1.000
_cell.angle_alpha   90.00
_cell.angle_beta   90.00
_cell.angle_gamma   90.00
#
_symmetry.space_group_name_H-M   'P 1'
#
loop_
_entity.id
_entity.type
_entity.pdbx_description
1 polymer ?
#
loop_
_entity_poly.entity_id
_entity_poly.type
_entity_poly.pdbx_seq_one_letter_code
_entity_poly.pdbx_strand_id
1 'polypeptide(L)' 'MFGVTEWLLIAAILILMFGATRIPRMADGMGKGIRNFIDALKEDSNSSNPEKVDDKPE' A
#
# COMPACT_ATOMS: atom_id res chain seq x y z
N MET A 1 -27.90 6.16 -9.52
CA MET A 1 -26.71 5.29 -9.46
C MET A 1 -25.51 6.20 -9.42
N PHE A 2 -24.82 6.29 -8.28
CA PHE A 2 -23.62 7.12 -8.17
C PHE A 2 -22.54 6.52 -9.07
N GLY A 3 -22.22 7.22 -10.16
CA GLY A 3 -21.27 6.76 -11.17
C GLY A 3 -19.85 7.22 -10.87
N VAL A 4 -18.91 6.77 -11.69
CA VAL A 4 -17.49 7.19 -11.66
C VAL A 4 -17.38 8.73 -11.69
N THR A 5 -18.28 9.41 -12.40
CA THR A 5 -18.34 10.88 -12.47
C THR A 5 -18.55 11.55 -11.12
N GLU A 6 -19.40 11.00 -10.25
CA GLU A 6 -19.67 11.58 -8.92
C GLU A 6 -18.42 11.46 -8.03
N TRP A 7 -17.78 10.30 -8.05
CA TRP A 7 -16.52 10.06 -7.35
C TRP A 7 -15.40 10.98 -7.84
N LEU A 8 -15.33 11.22 -9.15
CA LEU A 8 -14.37 12.14 -9.75
C LEU A 8 -14.60 13.58 -9.28
N LEU A 9 -15.86 14.00 -9.19
CA LEU A 9 -16.24 15.34 -8.71
C LEU A 9 -15.82 15.54 -7.24
N ILE A 10 -16.07 14.54 -6.39
CA ILE A 10 -15.67 14.55 -4.98
C ILE A 10 -14.14 14.61 -4.85
N ALA A 11 -13.43 13.79 -5.64
CA ALA A 11 -11.97 13.81 -5.67
C ALA A 11 -11.42 15.17 -6.13
N ALA A 12 -12.06 15.80 -7.11
CA ALA A 12 -11.68 17.14 -7.59
C ALA A 12 -11.84 18.21 -6.49
N ILE A 13 -12.93 18.16 -5.70
CA ILE A 13 -13.14 19.08 -4.57
C ILE A 13 -12.06 18.86 -3.50
N LEU A 14 -11.75 17.61 -3.15
CA LEU A 14 -10.67 17.30 -2.20
C LEU A 14 -9.31 17.80 -2.69
N ILE A 15 -9.02 17.62 -3.98
CA ILE A 15 -7.80 18.15 -4.62
C ILE A 15 -7.76 19.68 -4.59
N LEU A 16 -8.88 20.37 -4.70
CA LEU A 16 -8.93 21.83 -4.63
C LEU A 16 -8.69 22.34 -3.19
N MET A 17 -9.24 21.66 -2.18
CA MET A 17 -9.03 22.01 -0.77
C MET A 17 -7.61 21.70 -0.29
N PHE A 18 -7.10 20.51 -0.60
CA PHE A 18 -5.80 20.06 -0.11
C PHE A 18 -4.65 20.39 -1.07
N GLY A 19 -4.93 20.61 -2.36
CA GLY A 19 -3.95 20.75 -3.41
C GLY A 19 -3.52 19.41 -4.00
N ALA A 20 -3.32 19.36 -5.33
CA ALA A 20 -2.93 18.16 -6.07
C ALA A 20 -1.62 17.52 -5.57
N THR A 21 -0.77 18.30 -4.91
CA THR A 21 0.54 17.87 -4.41
C THR A 21 0.50 17.34 -2.97
N ARG A 22 -0.55 17.62 -2.18
CA ARG A 22 -0.62 17.17 -0.77
C ARG A 22 -0.95 15.69 -0.65
N ILE A 23 -1.91 15.20 -1.42
CA ILE A 23 -2.32 13.79 -1.41
C ILE A 23 -1.14 12.85 -1.77
N PRO A 24 -0.39 13.04 -2.86
CA PRO A 24 0.74 12.17 -3.18
C PRO A 24 1.86 12.27 -2.14
N ARG A 25 2.12 13.47 -1.57
CA ARG A 25 3.14 13.65 -0.54
C ARG A 25 2.79 12.94 0.78
N MET A 26 1.51 12.91 1.15
CA MET A 26 1.02 12.16 2.32
C MET A 26 1.01 10.65 2.05
N ALA A 27 0.57 10.25 0.86
CA ALA A 27 0.53 8.85 0.45
C ALA A 27 1.92 8.21 0.34
N ASP A 28 2.94 8.95 -0.12
CA ASP A 28 4.31 8.45 -0.23
C ASP A 28 4.90 8.08 1.15
N GLY A 29 4.71 8.95 2.15
CA GLY A 29 5.14 8.68 3.52
C GLY A 29 4.34 7.56 4.19
N MET A 30 3.01 7.57 4.03
CA MET A 30 2.12 6.54 4.60
C MET A 30 2.35 5.18 3.95
N GLY A 31 2.53 5.13 2.63
CA GLY A 31 2.75 3.90 1.87
C GLY A 31 4.05 3.22 2.25
N LYS A 32 5.13 3.97 2.43
CA LYS A 32 6.41 3.43 2.93
C LYS A 32 6.29 2.85 4.33
N GLY A 33 5.59 3.55 5.24
CA GLY A 33 5.36 3.08 6.61
C GLY A 33 4.52 1.80 6.66
N ILE A 34 3.41 1.76 5.91
CA ILE A 34 2.55 0.57 5.81
C ILE A 34 3.31 -0.61 5.18
N ARG A 35 4.09 -0.36 4.12
CA ARG A 35 4.90 -1.39 3.45
C ARG A 35 5.90 -2.02 4.42
N ASN A 36 6.68 -1.21 5.12
CA ASN A 36 7.67 -1.67 6.09
C ASN A 36 7.01 -2.40 7.28
N PHE A 37 5.82 -1.96 7.70
CA PHE A 37 5.06 -2.63 8.75
C PHE A 37 4.58 -4.02 8.31
N ILE A 38 4.05 -4.13 7.09
CA ILE A 38 3.63 -5.42 6.52
C ILE A 38 4.83 -6.34 6.32
N ASP A 39 5.96 -5.82 5.83
CA ASP A 39 7.17 -6.60 5.59
C ASP A 39 7.76 -7.14 6.91
N ALA A 40 7.81 -6.34 7.97
CA ALA A 40 8.24 -6.78 9.31
C ALA A 40 7.32 -7.87 9.88
N LEU A 41 6.00 -7.71 9.75
CA LEU A 41 5.03 -8.73 10.19
C LEU A 41 5.19 -10.05 9.41
N LYS A 42 5.57 -9.99 8.13
CA LYS A 42 5.85 -11.17 7.31
C LYS A 42 7.16 -11.85 7.68
N GLU A 43 8.19 -11.10 8.05
CA GLU A 43 9.46 -11.64 8.51
C GLU A 43 9.28 -12.39 9.84
N ASP A 44 8.57 -11.79 10.80
CA ASP A 44 8.25 -12.42 12.10
C ASP A 44 7.36 -13.67 11.94
N SER A 45 6.43 -13.67 10.98
CA SER A 45 5.57 -14.85 10.72
C SER A 45 6.28 -15.95 9.91
N ASN A 46 7.36 -15.64 9.19
CA ASN A 46 8.14 -16.61 8.43
C ASN A 46 9.26 -17.28 9.26
N SER A 47 9.58 -16.78 10.46
CA SER A 47 10.42 -17.50 11.44
C SER A 47 9.75 -18.77 12.01
N SER A 48 8.51 -19.07 11.62
CA SER A 48 7.79 -20.31 11.99
C SER A 48 7.77 -21.39 10.90
N ASN A 49 8.43 -21.20 9.74
CA ASN A 49 8.39 -22.19 8.65
C ASN A 49 9.79 -22.78 8.36
N PRO A 50 10.05 -24.06 8.69
CA PRO A 50 11.28 -24.75 8.34
C PRO A 50 11.15 -25.27 6.90
N GLU A 51 11.09 -24.42 5.89
CA GLU A 51 11.07 -24.92 4.51
C GLU A 51 11.67 -23.94 3.51
N LYS A 52 13.00 -23.99 3.42
CA LYS A 52 13.75 -23.73 2.19
C LYS A 52 14.97 -24.63 2.18
N VAL A 53 14.85 -25.85 1.65
CA VAL A 53 15.95 -26.46 0.88
C VAL A 53 15.32 -27.27 -0.24
N ASP A 54 15.54 -26.75 -1.45
CA ASP A 54 15.33 -27.34 -2.76
C ASP A 54 15.69 -28.84 -2.83
N ASP A 55 14.72 -29.64 -3.26
CA ASP A 55 14.94 -30.95 -3.89
C ASP A 55 15.57 -30.69 -5.26
N LYS A 56 16.86 -30.99 -5.38
CA LYS A 56 17.58 -31.02 -6.65
C LYS A 56 17.89 -32.49 -6.94
N PRO A 57 17.34 -33.08 -8.02
CA PRO A 57 17.55 -34.50 -8.31
C PRO A 57 18.95 -34.68 -8.92
N GLU A 58 19.83 -35.34 -8.17
CA GLU A 58 21.10 -35.90 -8.67
C GLU A 58 21.18 -37.38 -8.27
#